data_AF-A0A951J6V8-F1
#
_entry.id   AF-A0A951J6V8-F1
#
_cell.length_a   1.000
_cell.length_b   1.000
_cell.length_c   1.000
_cell.angle_alpha   90.00
_cell.angle_beta   90.00
_cell.angle_gamma   90.00
#
_symmetry.space_group_name_H-M   'P 1'
#
loop_
_entity.id
_entity.type
_entity.pdbx_description
1 polymer ?
#
loop_
_entity_poly.entity_id
_entity_poly.type
_entity_poly.pdbx_seq_one_letter_code
_entity_poly.pdbx_strand_id
1 'polypeptide(L)'
;MSPSVDRWTCATCGRENPVKTLLCAGCGRPLGSDDAVEISGVQMTGRDWGTLLLAPLWVFFGVAGADGRVDHSEVATLRDLHRHAERTDEPLFLAIATVLRADFWGVVDRHETDGRSVRRGLADTRGVLEARLSAPRAERIRVALVRVGVSVARASTLSFLGMGSRIHDDEMRVLGDIAAALGLTGSERRDLGLPPA
;
A
#
# COMPACT_ATOMS: atom_id res chain seq x y z
N MET A 1 -22.54 -13.45 6.89
CA MET A 1 -22.48 -13.31 5.42
C MET A 1 -21.02 -13.22 5.06
N SER A 2 -20.48 -14.19 4.32
CA SER A 2 -19.11 -14.10 3.81
C SER A 2 -19.06 -12.98 2.77
N PRO A 3 -18.11 -12.04 2.83
CA PRO A 3 -18.01 -10.98 1.82
C PRO A 3 -17.84 -11.63 0.44
N SER A 4 -18.49 -11.03 -0.55
CA SER A 4 -18.40 -11.40 -1.96
C SER A 4 -16.95 -11.69 -2.32
N VAL A 5 -16.69 -12.85 -2.91
CA VAL A 5 -15.36 -13.24 -3.33
C VAL A 5 -14.90 -12.21 -4.37
N ASP A 6 -14.00 -11.30 -4.00
CA ASP A 6 -13.46 -10.28 -4.91
C ASP A 6 -12.83 -11.01 -6.12
N ARG A 7 -13.35 -10.71 -7.33
CA ARG A 7 -12.96 -11.35 -8.60
C ARG A 7 -12.67 -10.29 -9.64
N TRP A 8 -11.78 -10.62 -10.58
CA TRP A 8 -11.55 -9.81 -11.78
C TRP A 8 -11.71 -10.66 -13.03
N THR A 9 -12.25 -10.08 -14.09
CA THR A 9 -12.43 -10.76 -15.39
C THR A 9 -11.31 -10.36 -16.32
N CYS A 10 -10.58 -11.33 -16.87
CA CYS A 10 -9.52 -11.06 -17.84
C CYS A 10 -10.13 -10.58 -19.16
N ALA A 11 -9.79 -9.38 -19.65
CA ALA A 11 -10.39 -8.88 -20.89
C ALA A 11 -9.90 -9.63 -22.13
N THR A 12 -8.80 -10.38 -22.02
CA THR A 12 -8.25 -11.15 -23.14
C THR A 12 -8.97 -12.47 -23.36
N CYS A 13 -9.30 -13.20 -22.29
CA CYS A 13 -9.89 -14.53 -22.41
C CYS A 13 -11.23 -14.69 -21.67
N GLY A 14 -11.77 -13.63 -21.07
CA GLY A 14 -13.05 -13.61 -20.37
C GLY A 14 -13.12 -14.42 -19.06
N ARG A 15 -12.00 -15.01 -18.60
CA ARG A 15 -11.99 -15.83 -17.39
C ARG A 15 -12.04 -14.96 -16.14
N GLU A 16 -12.92 -15.30 -15.20
CA GLU A 16 -12.89 -14.77 -13.83
C GLU A 16 -11.72 -15.36 -13.03
N ASN A 17 -11.01 -14.50 -12.31
CA ASN A 17 -9.88 -14.88 -11.47
C ASN A 17 -10.06 -14.29 -10.06
N PRO A 18 -9.60 -14.98 -9.01
CA PRO A 18 -9.61 -14.40 -7.66
C PRO A 18 -8.75 -13.13 -7.58
N VAL A 19 -9.14 -12.14 -6.77
CA VAL A 19 -8.35 -10.89 -6.60
C VAL A 19 -6.90 -11.14 -6.14
N LYS A 20 -6.66 -12.25 -5.43
CA LYS A 20 -5.34 -12.68 -4.96
C LYS A 20 -4.43 -13.23 -6.06
N THR A 21 -4.94 -13.42 -7.28
CA THR A 21 -4.14 -13.93 -8.39
C THR A 21 -3.63 -12.76 -9.21
N LEU A 22 -2.29 -12.67 -9.31
CA LEU A 22 -1.60 -11.66 -10.12
C LEU A 22 -1.53 -12.04 -11.60
N LEU A 23 -1.92 -13.26 -11.97
CA LEU A 23 -1.96 -13.77 -13.33
C LEU A 23 -3.32 -14.38 -13.62
N CYS A 24 -3.81 -14.22 -14.84
CA CYS A 24 -4.99 -14.93 -15.30
C CYS A 24 -4.70 -16.44 -15.41
N ALA A 25 -5.46 -17.27 -14.72
CA ALA A 25 -5.31 -18.73 -14.77
C ALA A 25 -5.66 -19.34 -16.15
N GLY A 26 -6.27 -18.56 -17.05
CA GLY A 26 -6.67 -19.00 -18.39
C GLY A 26 -5.62 -18.73 -19.46
N CYS A 27 -5.05 -17.53 -19.49
CA CYS A 27 -4.13 -17.10 -20.54
C CYS A 27 -2.75 -16.63 -20.02
N GLY A 28 -2.50 -16.68 -18.72
CA GLY A 28 -1.23 -16.29 -18.11
C GLY A 28 -0.96 -14.78 -18.09
N ARG A 29 -1.85 -13.94 -18.61
CA ARG A 29 -1.65 -12.49 -18.61
C ARG A 29 -1.63 -11.91 -17.20
N PRO A 30 -0.73 -10.95 -16.92
CA PRO A 30 -0.65 -10.32 -15.62
C PRO A 30 -1.79 -9.34 -15.35
N LEU A 31 -2.13 -9.23 -14.07
CA LEU A 31 -2.98 -8.21 -13.50
C LEU A 31 -2.26 -6.85 -13.63
N GLY A 32 -2.73 -5.98 -14.52
CA GLY A 32 -1.98 -4.77 -14.88
C GLY A 32 -2.23 -4.22 -16.28
N SER A 33 -2.98 -4.95 -17.11
CA SER A 33 -3.56 -4.43 -18.35
C SER A 33 -4.56 -3.29 -18.05
N ASP A 34 -4.94 -2.55 -19.09
CA ASP A 34 -6.00 -1.53 -19.05
C ASP A 34 -7.42 -2.14 -18.89
N ASP A 35 -7.51 -3.42 -18.52
CA ASP A 35 -8.74 -4.17 -18.36
C ASP A 35 -9.51 -3.67 -17.13
N ALA A 36 -10.83 -3.55 -17.25
CA ALA A 36 -11.69 -3.19 -16.13
C ALA A 36 -11.77 -4.32 -15.09
N VAL A 37 -11.67 -3.95 -13.82
CA VAL A 37 -11.79 -4.83 -12.65
C VAL A 37 -12.67 -4.17 -11.59
N GLU A 38 -13.38 -4.97 -10.82
CA GLU A 38 -14.15 -4.51 -9.66
C GLU A 38 -13.58 -5.10 -8.38
N ILE A 39 -13.06 -4.24 -7.51
CA ILE A 39 -12.51 -4.66 -6.20
C ILE A 39 -13.32 -3.98 -5.11
N SER A 40 -13.96 -4.77 -4.23
CA SER A 40 -14.74 -4.24 -3.10
C SER A 40 -15.75 -3.15 -3.51
N GLY A 41 -16.46 -3.36 -4.63
CA GLY A 41 -17.45 -2.43 -5.18
C GLY A 41 -16.88 -1.21 -5.92
N VAL A 42 -15.59 -1.21 -6.25
CA VAL A 42 -14.91 -0.10 -6.93
C VAL A 42 -14.45 -0.54 -8.31
N GLN A 43 -14.97 0.12 -9.35
CA GLN A 43 -14.55 -0.08 -10.74
C GLN A 43 -13.22 0.62 -10.99
N MET A 44 -12.22 -0.10 -11.48
CA MET A 44 -10.90 0.44 -11.81
C MET A 44 -10.23 -0.38 -12.91
N THR A 45 -9.05 0.02 -13.37
CA THR A 45 -8.25 -0.81 -14.30
C THR A 45 -7.35 -1.79 -13.55
N GLY A 46 -6.86 -2.81 -14.24
CA GLY A 46 -5.79 -3.67 -13.72
C GLY A 46 -4.52 -2.88 -13.36
N ARG A 47 -4.21 -1.82 -14.11
CA ARG A 47 -3.10 -0.89 -13.81
C ARG A 47 -3.34 -0.11 -12.51
N ASP A 48 -4.55 0.39 -12.30
CA ASP A 48 -4.94 1.08 -11.07
C ASP A 48 -4.77 0.15 -9.87
N TRP A 49 -5.32 -1.05 -9.95
CA TRP A 49 -5.21 -2.05 -8.89
C TRP A 49 -3.76 -2.45 -8.62
N GLY A 50 -2.97 -2.65 -9.68
CA GLY A 50 -1.54 -2.89 -9.56
C GLY A 50 -0.81 -1.77 -8.80
N THR A 51 -1.15 -0.51 -9.07
CA THR A 51 -0.58 0.64 -8.34
C THR A 51 -0.98 0.63 -6.86
N LEU A 52 -2.22 0.27 -6.53
CA LEU A 52 -2.68 0.18 -5.14
C LEU A 52 -1.98 -0.96 -4.37
N LEU A 53 -1.71 -2.09 -5.02
CA LEU A 53 -0.98 -3.21 -4.42
C LEU A 53 0.47 -2.86 -4.05
N LEU A 54 1.11 -2.00 -4.83
CA LEU A 54 2.48 -1.56 -4.59
C LEU A 54 2.59 -0.44 -3.53
N ALA A 55 1.47 0.25 -3.22
CA ALA A 55 1.47 1.39 -2.32
C ALA A 55 2.08 1.10 -0.93
N PRO A 56 1.75 -0.02 -0.25
CA PRO A 56 2.37 -0.36 1.02
C PRO A 56 3.87 -0.60 0.92
N LEU A 57 4.38 -1.08 -0.23
CA LEU A 57 5.81 -1.29 -0.46
C LEU A 57 6.55 0.02 -0.68
N TRP A 58 5.99 0.98 -1.43
CA TRP A 58 6.61 2.32 -1.52
C TRP A 58 6.69 3.02 -0.16
N VAL A 59 5.67 2.87 0.69
CA VAL A 59 5.72 3.35 2.08
C VAL A 59 6.81 2.62 2.86
N PHE A 60 6.80 1.29 2.81
CA PHE A 60 7.73 0.45 3.54
C PHE A 60 9.18 0.74 3.19
N PHE A 61 9.55 0.67 1.91
CA PHE A 61 10.92 0.93 1.46
C PHE A 61 11.31 2.39 1.56
N GLY A 62 10.35 3.32 1.53
CA GLY A 62 10.59 4.72 1.86
C GLY A 62 11.12 4.89 3.28
N VAL A 63 10.54 4.15 4.24
CA VAL A 63 10.86 4.25 5.67
C VAL A 63 12.01 3.32 6.08
N ALA A 64 11.88 2.01 5.86
CA ALA A 64 12.86 1.00 6.27
C ALA A 64 14.15 1.06 5.46
N GLY A 65 14.05 1.33 4.15
CA GLY A 65 15.17 1.29 3.22
C GLY A 65 16.05 2.54 3.16
N ALA A 66 15.88 3.51 4.07
CA ALA A 66 16.65 4.75 4.04
C ALA A 66 18.17 4.51 4.16
N ASP A 67 18.58 3.43 4.81
CA ASP A 67 19.98 3.00 4.96
C ASP A 67 20.39 1.86 3.99
N GLY A 68 19.46 1.39 3.14
CA GLY A 68 19.68 0.31 2.18
C GLY A 68 19.67 -1.09 2.78
N ARG A 69 19.25 -1.28 4.04
CA ARG A 69 19.08 -2.58 4.68
C ARG A 69 17.63 -2.77 5.08
N VAL A 70 17.14 -4.00 4.93
CA VAL A 70 15.82 -4.38 5.41
C VAL A 70 15.97 -5.62 6.27
N ASP A 71 15.59 -5.54 7.53
CA ASP A 71 15.68 -6.67 8.46
C ASP A 71 14.37 -7.49 8.55
N HIS A 72 14.44 -8.63 9.23
CA HIS A 72 13.30 -9.54 9.38
C HIS A 72 12.14 -8.93 10.18
N SER A 73 12.41 -8.06 11.15
CA SER A 73 11.40 -7.37 11.96
C SER A 73 10.65 -6.31 11.16
N GLU A 74 11.32 -5.62 10.26
CA GLU A 74 10.72 -4.65 9.35
C GLU A 74 9.76 -5.34 8.39
N VAL A 75 10.21 -6.45 7.76
CA VAL A 75 9.34 -7.27 6.90
C VAL A 75 8.14 -7.83 7.69
N ALA A 76 8.33 -8.23 8.94
CA ALA A 76 7.24 -8.70 9.79
C ALA A 76 6.16 -7.61 10.00
N THR A 77 6.58 -6.35 10.16
CA THR A 77 5.65 -5.21 10.31
C THR A 77 4.79 -5.02 9.07
N LEU A 78 5.36 -5.19 7.86
CA LEU A 78 4.58 -5.12 6.63
C LEU A 78 3.65 -6.33 6.46
N ARG A 79 4.05 -7.53 6.93
CA ARG A 79 3.16 -8.71 6.96
C ARG A 79 1.96 -8.52 7.90
N ASP A 80 2.10 -7.66 8.91
CA ASP A 80 1.04 -7.29 9.84
C ASP A 80 0.09 -6.19 9.32
N LEU A 81 0.18 -5.82 8.04
CA LEU A 81 -0.68 -4.85 7.38
C LEU A 81 -2.19 -5.12 7.59
N HIS A 82 -2.58 -6.39 7.76
CA HIS A 82 -3.96 -6.76 8.07
C HIS A 82 -4.49 -6.09 9.35
N ARG A 83 -3.67 -5.96 10.40
CA ARG A 83 -4.05 -5.27 11.65
C ARG A 83 -4.33 -3.78 11.44
N HIS A 84 -3.69 -3.16 10.43
CA HIS A 84 -3.99 -1.79 10.03
C HIS A 84 -5.29 -1.72 9.22
N ALA A 85 -5.53 -2.71 8.37
CA ALA A 85 -6.75 -2.78 7.57
C ALA A 85 -8.00 -2.92 8.44
N GLU A 86 -7.97 -3.78 9.46
CA GLU A 86 -9.07 -3.96 10.42
C GLU A 86 -9.47 -2.66 11.14
N ARG A 87 -8.51 -1.77 11.40
CA ARG A 87 -8.77 -0.48 12.07
C ARG A 87 -9.30 0.62 11.16
N THR A 88 -9.16 0.46 9.85
CA THR A 88 -9.55 1.49 8.88
C THR A 88 -11.02 1.35 8.47
N ASP A 89 -11.60 0.15 8.62
CA ASP A 89 -12.93 -0.23 8.15
C ASP A 89 -13.16 0.14 6.66
N GLU A 90 -12.09 0.09 5.86
CA GLU A 90 -12.14 0.40 4.43
C GLU A 90 -11.91 -0.88 3.61
N PRO A 91 -12.95 -1.40 2.94
CA PRO A 91 -12.91 -2.69 2.25
C PRO A 91 -11.76 -2.80 1.22
N LEU A 92 -11.50 -1.72 0.48
CA LEU A 92 -10.43 -1.73 -0.53
C LEU A 92 -9.04 -1.89 0.10
N PHE A 93 -8.80 -1.28 1.27
CA PHE A 93 -7.52 -1.43 1.96
C PHE A 93 -7.37 -2.84 2.56
N LEU A 94 -8.47 -3.45 3.00
CA LEU A 94 -8.50 -4.86 3.42
C LEU A 94 -8.18 -5.82 2.26
N ALA A 95 -8.67 -5.53 1.06
CA ALA A 95 -8.32 -6.29 -0.13
C ALA A 95 -6.82 -6.22 -0.42
N ILE A 96 -6.20 -5.02 -0.35
CA ILE A 96 -4.75 -4.82 -0.52
C ILE A 96 -3.98 -5.67 0.50
N ALA A 97 -4.35 -5.58 1.78
CA ALA A 97 -3.71 -6.34 2.85
C ALA A 97 -3.85 -7.86 2.66
N THR A 98 -4.99 -8.31 2.13
CA THR A 98 -5.25 -9.73 1.87
C THR A 98 -4.36 -10.27 0.76
N VAL A 99 -4.17 -9.51 -0.33
CA VAL A 99 -3.27 -9.91 -1.42
C VAL A 99 -1.82 -9.93 -0.94
N LEU A 100 -1.35 -8.87 -0.28
CA LEU A 100 0.01 -8.82 0.26
C LEU A 100 0.30 -9.96 1.23
N ARG A 101 -0.67 -10.36 2.05
CA ARG A 101 -0.53 -11.53 2.94
C ARG A 101 -0.46 -12.85 2.16
N ALA A 102 -1.22 -12.97 1.08
CA ALA A 102 -1.30 -14.20 0.30
C ALA A 102 -0.09 -14.40 -0.63
N ASP A 103 0.47 -13.32 -1.17
CA ASP A 103 1.56 -13.36 -2.16
C ASP A 103 2.56 -12.21 -1.95
N PHE A 104 3.16 -12.16 -0.76
CA PHE A 104 4.07 -11.08 -0.39
C PHE A 104 5.24 -10.93 -1.38
N TRP A 105 5.94 -12.02 -1.66
CA TRP A 105 7.12 -12.01 -2.51
C TRP A 105 6.80 -11.71 -3.97
N GLY A 106 5.67 -12.21 -4.50
CA GLY A 106 5.23 -11.83 -5.85
C GLY A 106 4.95 -10.33 -6.00
N VAL A 107 4.46 -9.67 -4.95
CA VAL A 107 4.25 -8.21 -4.96
C VAL A 107 5.57 -7.46 -4.76
N VAL A 108 6.53 -7.99 -3.98
CA VAL A 108 7.89 -7.43 -3.85
C VAL A 108 8.63 -7.48 -5.18
N ASP A 109 8.68 -8.63 -5.86
CA ASP A 109 9.33 -8.76 -7.18
C ASP A 109 8.74 -7.76 -8.19
N ARG A 110 7.42 -7.55 -8.13
CA ARG A 110 6.74 -6.56 -8.95
C ARG A 110 7.15 -5.13 -8.60
N HIS A 111 7.28 -4.81 -7.31
CA HIS A 111 7.77 -3.49 -6.88
C HIS A 111 9.20 -3.23 -7.38
N GLU A 112 10.09 -4.22 -7.27
CA GLU A 112 11.48 -4.10 -7.74
C GLU A 112 11.58 -3.88 -9.26
N THR A 113 10.65 -4.46 -10.02
CA THR A 113 10.59 -4.33 -11.49
C THR A 113 9.74 -3.16 -12.00
N ASP A 114 8.98 -2.49 -11.13
CA ASP A 114 8.09 -1.38 -11.50
C ASP A 114 8.84 -0.12 -11.97
N GLY A 115 10.04 0.11 -11.45
CA GLY A 115 10.95 1.19 -11.87
C GLY A 115 10.54 2.60 -11.44
N ARG A 116 9.35 2.82 -10.87
CA ARG A 116 8.97 4.14 -10.32
C ARG A 116 9.66 4.39 -8.99
N SER A 117 10.10 5.64 -8.79
CA SER A 117 10.54 6.12 -7.47
C SER A 117 9.39 6.10 -6.46
N VAL A 118 9.69 5.98 -5.16
CA VAL A 118 8.72 6.06 -4.04
C VAL A 118 7.77 7.25 -4.19
N ARG A 119 8.31 8.46 -4.39
CA ARG A 119 7.51 9.69 -4.55
C ARG A 119 6.54 9.60 -5.73
N ARG A 120 6.99 9.06 -6.88
CA ARG A 120 6.15 8.92 -8.06
C ARG A 120 5.06 7.86 -7.84
N GLY A 121 5.42 6.70 -7.29
CA GLY A 121 4.47 5.63 -6.98
C GLY A 121 3.35 6.09 -6.06
N LEU A 122 3.68 6.79 -4.96
CA LEU A 122 2.70 7.33 -4.02
C LEU A 122 1.83 8.45 -4.62
N ALA A 123 2.39 9.30 -5.49
CA ALA A 123 1.60 10.29 -6.23
C ALA A 123 0.61 9.63 -7.20
N ASP A 124 1.02 8.55 -7.89
CA ASP A 124 0.13 7.76 -8.73
C ASP A 124 -0.95 7.06 -7.87
N THR A 125 -0.59 6.52 -6.70
CA THR A 125 -1.55 5.97 -5.72
C THR A 125 -2.61 7.01 -5.36
N ARG A 126 -2.21 8.24 -5.01
CA ARG A 126 -3.15 9.34 -4.73
C ARG A 126 -4.09 9.57 -5.91
N GLY A 127 -3.55 9.68 -7.13
CA GLY A 127 -4.34 9.89 -8.34
C GLY A 127 -5.38 8.79 -8.58
N VAL A 128 -5.01 7.52 -8.36
CA VAL A 128 -5.95 6.39 -8.44
C VAL A 128 -7.05 6.52 -7.38
N LEU A 129 -6.70 6.80 -6.13
CA LEU A 129 -7.69 6.92 -5.04
C LEU A 129 -8.67 8.06 -5.29
N GLU A 130 -8.20 9.22 -5.72
CA GLU A 130 -9.02 10.40 -6.02
C GLU A 130 -9.92 10.19 -7.25
N ALA A 131 -9.44 9.44 -8.25
CA ALA A 131 -10.23 9.16 -9.46
C ALA A 131 -11.30 8.08 -9.23
N ARG A 132 -11.09 7.14 -8.30
CA ARG A 132 -11.95 5.95 -8.13
C ARG A 132 -12.85 5.98 -6.90
N LEU A 133 -12.58 6.85 -5.93
CA LEU A 133 -13.29 6.88 -4.66
C LEU A 133 -13.83 8.28 -4.35
N SER A 134 -14.78 8.34 -3.42
CA SER A 134 -15.15 9.61 -2.79
C SER A 134 -14.00 10.12 -1.92
N ALA A 135 -13.89 11.44 -1.77
CA ALA A 135 -12.82 12.06 -0.99
C ALA A 135 -12.63 11.46 0.43
N PRO A 136 -13.69 11.19 1.23
CA PRO A 136 -13.52 10.59 2.56
C PRO A 136 -12.97 9.16 2.52
N ARG A 137 -13.33 8.37 1.50
CA ARG A 137 -12.81 7.00 1.33
C ARG A 137 -11.34 7.04 0.93
N ALA A 138 -11.00 7.89 -0.04
CA ALA A 138 -9.62 8.08 -0.49
C ALA A 138 -8.72 8.56 0.66
N GLU A 139 -9.18 9.50 1.48
CA GLU A 139 -8.48 9.97 2.67
C GLU A 139 -8.17 8.86 3.67
N ARG A 140 -9.16 8.03 4.03
CA ARG A 140 -8.95 6.92 4.97
C ARG A 140 -7.84 5.96 4.52
N ILE A 141 -7.78 5.63 3.24
CA ILE A 141 -6.72 4.77 2.69
C ILE A 141 -5.35 5.45 2.76
N ARG A 142 -5.28 6.73 2.40
CA ARG A 142 -4.02 7.50 2.46
C ARG A 142 -3.50 7.61 3.91
N VAL A 143 -4.38 7.91 4.86
CA VAL A 143 -4.07 7.92 6.29
C VAL A 143 -3.61 6.53 6.76
N ALA A 144 -4.29 5.46 6.33
CA ALA A 144 -3.90 4.10 6.68
C ALA A 144 -2.50 3.73 6.15
N LEU A 145 -2.17 4.12 4.91
CA LEU A 145 -0.83 3.96 4.34
C LEU A 145 0.23 4.68 5.17
N VAL A 146 0.00 5.93 5.58
CA VAL A 146 0.96 6.64 6.44
C VAL A 146 1.09 5.99 7.82
N ARG A 147 -0.01 5.48 8.39
CA ARG A 147 0.04 4.70 9.66
C ARG A 147 0.89 3.43 9.54
N VAL A 148 0.92 2.79 8.37
CA VAL A 148 1.84 1.67 8.12
C VAL A 148 3.28 2.15 8.21
N GLY A 149 3.62 3.27 7.55
CA GLY A 149 4.96 3.86 7.63
C GLY A 149 5.36 4.21 9.07
N VAL A 150 4.45 4.80 9.86
CA VAL A 150 4.68 5.11 11.28
C VAL A 150 4.96 3.83 12.09
N SER A 151 4.24 2.74 11.82
CA SER A 151 4.51 1.45 12.46
C SER A 151 5.87 0.88 12.09
N VAL A 152 6.25 0.99 10.81
CA VAL A 152 7.57 0.55 10.32
C VAL A 152 8.68 1.33 11.01
N ALA A 153 8.64 2.66 10.99
CA ALA A 153 9.64 3.50 11.67
C ALA A 153 9.80 3.15 13.16
N ARG A 154 8.68 2.86 13.85
CA ARG A 154 8.73 2.44 15.26
C ARG A 154 9.35 1.05 15.44
N ALA A 155 9.14 0.14 14.50
CA ALA A 155 9.72 -1.20 14.53
C ALA A 155 11.22 -1.20 14.18
N SER A 156 11.65 -0.30 13.30
CA SER A 156 13.04 -0.11 12.85
C SER A 156 13.99 0.44 13.93
N THR A 157 13.49 0.80 15.12
CA THR A 157 14.28 1.35 16.25
C THR A 157 15.30 0.39 16.88
N LEU A 158 15.58 -0.76 16.25
CA LEU A 158 16.34 -1.86 16.83
C LEU A 158 17.52 -2.27 15.96
N SER A 159 18.51 -1.39 15.76
CA SER A 159 19.84 -1.83 15.28
C SER A 159 21.08 -1.02 15.68
N PHE A 160 21.03 0.01 16.55
CA PHE A 160 22.30 0.58 17.04
C PHE A 160 22.50 0.63 18.57
N LEU A 161 21.69 1.30 19.40
CA LEU A 161 22.13 1.53 20.80
C LEU A 161 20.97 1.79 21.78
N GLY A 162 20.24 0.77 22.22
CA GLY A 162 19.55 0.74 23.53
C GLY A 162 18.70 1.94 24.00
N MET A 163 18.28 2.84 23.11
CA MET A 163 17.41 3.99 23.40
C MET A 163 16.03 3.71 22.83
N GLY A 164 15.01 3.98 23.63
CA GLY A 164 13.64 3.54 23.39
C GLY A 164 12.98 3.98 22.07
N SER A 165 11.77 3.43 21.87
CA SER A 165 10.85 3.44 20.72
C SER A 165 10.48 4.79 20.07
N ARG A 166 11.44 5.71 19.91
CA ARG A 166 11.24 7.02 19.28
C ARG A 166 11.62 6.96 17.81
N ILE A 167 10.75 7.52 16.98
CA ILE A 167 11.01 7.78 15.57
C ILE A 167 12.12 8.84 15.48
N HIS A 168 13.14 8.59 14.67
CA HIS A 168 14.24 9.53 14.46
C HIS A 168 13.83 10.70 13.54
N ASP A 169 14.56 11.83 13.60
CA ASP A 169 14.23 13.02 12.81
C ASP A 169 14.23 12.76 11.29
N ASP A 170 15.10 11.85 10.83
CA ASP A 170 15.18 11.46 9.42
C ASP A 170 13.97 10.62 8.98
N GLU A 171 13.54 9.67 9.80
CA GLU A 171 12.31 8.89 9.57
C GLU A 171 11.07 9.80 9.60
N MET A 172 11.06 10.78 10.51
CA MET A 172 9.97 11.77 10.60
C MET A 172 9.89 12.63 9.33
N ARG A 173 11.04 13.00 8.76
CA ARG A 173 11.11 13.72 7.48
C ARG A 173 10.57 12.87 6.34
N VAL A 174 11.01 11.62 6.24
CA VAL A 174 10.52 10.64 5.25
C VAL A 174 9.00 10.46 5.35
N LEU A 175 8.47 10.28 6.57
CA LEU A 175 7.03 10.17 6.78
C LEU A 175 6.28 11.44 6.34
N GLY A 176 6.89 12.61 6.57
CA GLY A 176 6.39 13.88 6.06
C GLY A 176 6.31 13.93 4.53
N ASP A 177 7.34 13.44 3.84
CA ASP A 177 7.40 13.37 2.38
C ASP A 177 6.40 12.36 1.81
N ILE A 178 6.25 11.20 2.45
CA ILE A 178 5.23 10.19 2.10
C ILE A 178 3.82 10.78 2.24
N ALA A 179 3.53 11.44 3.36
CA ALA A 179 2.24 12.08 3.58
C ALA A 179 1.97 13.18 2.54
N ALA A 180 3.00 13.96 2.17
CA ALA A 180 2.88 14.99 1.14
C ALA A 180 2.64 14.39 -0.26
N ALA A 181 3.33 13.30 -0.62
CA ALA A 181 3.12 12.59 -1.88
C ALA A 181 1.70 12.01 -1.98
N LEU A 182 1.15 11.54 -0.86
CA LEU A 182 -0.26 11.14 -0.74
C LEU A 182 -1.22 12.33 -0.66
N GLY A 183 -0.74 13.57 -0.56
CA GLY A 183 -1.59 14.76 -0.51
C GLY A 183 -2.35 14.94 0.81
N LEU A 184 -1.81 14.45 1.93
CA LEU A 184 -2.33 14.74 3.27
C LEU A 184 -1.79 16.08 3.75
N THR A 185 -2.67 16.93 4.28
CA THR A 185 -2.36 18.31 4.72
C THR A 185 -3.02 18.65 6.06
N GLY A 186 -2.57 19.73 6.71
CA GLY A 186 -3.28 20.30 7.86
C GLY A 186 -3.48 19.35 9.04
N SER A 187 -4.75 19.06 9.38
CA SER A 187 -5.15 18.25 10.53
C SER A 187 -4.75 16.78 10.42
N GLU A 188 -4.80 16.20 9.22
CA GLU A 188 -4.50 14.78 8.99
C GLU A 188 -3.07 14.45 9.44
N ARG A 189 -2.13 15.34 9.12
CA ARG A 189 -0.72 15.21 9.53
C ARG A 189 -0.55 15.34 11.04
N ARG A 190 -1.28 16.25 11.67
CA ARG A 190 -1.24 16.44 13.14
C ARG A 190 -1.75 15.21 13.88
N ASP A 191 -2.83 14.60 13.41
CA ASP A 191 -3.41 13.39 14.01
C ASP A 191 -2.49 12.17 13.89
N LEU A 192 -1.57 12.20 12.92
CA LEU A 192 -0.52 11.21 12.72
C LEU A 192 0.77 11.52 13.48
N GLY A 193 0.84 12.67 14.17
CA GLY A 193 2.04 13.13 14.87
C GLY A 193 3.16 13.59 13.93
N LEU A 194 2.83 13.98 12.69
CA LEU A 194 3.78 14.44 11.68
C LEU A 194 3.94 15.97 11.72
N PRO A 195 5.13 16.50 11.34
CA PRO A 195 5.32 17.93 11.20
C PRO A 195 4.39 18.53 10.14
N PRO A 196 4.03 19.82 10.26
CA PRO A 196 3.27 20.52 9.21
C PRO A 196 3.99 20.41 7.87
N ALA A 197 3.20 20.33 6.79
CA ALA A 197 3.71 20.31 5.42
C ALA A 197 4.27 21.67 5.01
#